data_AF-A0A2W4MWP6-F1
#
_entry.id   AF-A0A2W4MWP6-F1
#
_cell.length_a   1.000
_cell.length_b   1.000
_cell.length_c   1.000
_cell.angle_alpha   90.00
_cell.angle_beta   90.00
_cell.angle_gamma   90.00
#
_symmetry.space_group_name_H-M   'P 1'
#
loop_
_entity.id
_entity.type
_entity.pdbx_description
1 polymer ?
#
loop_
_entity_poly.entity_id
_entity_poly.type
_entity_poly.pdbx_seq_one_letter_code
_entity_poly.pdbx_strand_id
1 'polypeptide(L)'
;MYRMPTEHSPDPEAPQIRHPGGMAIDVGALRKRNGQWLSIGPQWPPAIGARTCGPGARAMPSRSARELVSIVCEAADLRLFHFMLTPHFDDAHADHLHLEIKPGSRWFLVN
;
A
#
# COMPACT_ATOMS: atom_id res chain seq x y z
N MET A 1 -5.34 6.63 8.30
CA MET A 1 -4.84 8.02 8.44
C MET A 1 -3.39 7.99 8.03
N TYR A 2 -3.03 8.71 6.97
CA TYR A 2 -1.67 8.79 6.45
C TYR A 2 -0.71 9.13 7.59
N ARG A 3 0.22 8.21 7.86
CA ARG A 3 1.15 8.34 8.97
C ARG A 3 2.16 9.44 8.65
N MET A 4 2.13 10.52 9.43
CA MET A 4 3.17 11.54 9.34
C MET A 4 4.53 10.95 9.75
N PRO A 5 5.65 11.44 9.19
CA PRO A 5 6.98 11.04 9.61
C PRO A 5 7.14 11.15 11.12
N THR A 6 7.80 10.18 11.76
CA THR A 6 8.03 10.22 13.21
C THR A 6 9.05 11.29 13.54
N GLU A 7 8.78 12.15 14.52
CA GLU A 7 9.77 13.12 15.01
C GLU A 7 10.88 12.44 15.84
N HIS A 8 10.60 11.25 16.35
CA HIS A 8 11.52 10.48 17.18
C HIS A 8 12.23 9.42 16.35
N SER A 9 13.52 9.23 16.63
CA SER A 9 14.26 8.06 16.13
C SER A 9 13.67 6.78 16.71
N PRO A 10 13.67 5.67 15.95
CA PRO A 10 13.23 4.39 16.47
C PRO A 10 14.09 3.96 17.66
N ASP A 11 13.46 3.28 18.63
CA ASP A 11 14.17 2.66 19.75
C ASP A 11 15.19 1.65 19.21
N PRO A 12 16.51 1.81 19.47
CA PRO A 12 17.54 0.93 18.94
C PRO A 12 17.46 -0.50 19.50
N GLU A 13 16.83 -0.71 20.66
CA GLU A 13 16.67 -2.03 21.27
C GLU A 13 15.47 -2.81 20.67
N ALA A 14 14.56 -2.11 19.98
CA ALA A 14 13.42 -2.74 19.32
C ALA A 14 13.83 -3.41 17.99
N PRO A 15 13.06 -4.42 17.52
CA PRO A 15 13.28 -5.00 16.19
C PRO A 15 13.22 -3.92 15.10
N GLN A 16 14.33 -3.71 14.40
CA GLN A 16 14.45 -2.76 13.28
C GLN A 16 13.84 -3.36 12.01
N ILE A 17 12.53 -3.58 12.03
CA ILE A 17 11.74 -4.11 10.92
C ILE A 17 10.75 -3.07 10.40
N ARG A 18 10.24 -3.24 9.18
CA ARG A 18 9.23 -2.35 8.57
C ARG A 18 9.71 -0.89 8.57
N HIS A 19 8.86 0.05 9.00
CA HIS A 19 9.15 1.47 9.13
C HIS A 19 10.40 1.77 9.98
N PRO A 20 10.54 1.30 11.23
CA PRO A 20 11.77 1.47 12.03
C PRO A 20 13.06 1.05 11.32
N GLY A 21 13.01 -0.07 10.59
CA GLY A 21 14.18 -0.59 9.85
C GLY A 21 14.45 0.07 8.50
N GLY A 22 13.67 1.08 8.09
CA GLY A 22 13.75 1.67 6.75
C GLY A 22 13.35 0.70 5.64
N MET A 23 12.58 -0.34 5.98
CA MET A 23 12.19 -1.44 5.09
C MET A 23 10.75 -1.34 4.59
N ALA A 24 9.99 -0.34 5.04
CA ALA A 24 8.65 -0.08 4.57
C ALA A 24 8.43 1.39 4.26
N ILE A 25 7.49 1.63 3.34
CA ILE A 25 6.97 2.96 3.01
C ILE A 25 5.45 2.93 3.03
N ASP A 26 4.85 4.06 3.39
CA ASP A 26 3.42 4.30 3.25
C ASP A 26 3.21 5.25 2.05
N VAL A 27 2.55 4.77 1.00
CA VAL A 27 2.31 5.54 -0.22
C VAL A 27 0.88 6.09 -0.21
N GLY A 28 0.75 7.40 0.00
CA GLY A 28 -0.55 8.09 -0.04
C GLY A 28 -0.96 8.59 -1.43
N ALA A 29 0.00 8.86 -2.31
CA ALA A 29 -0.29 9.32 -3.67
C ALA A 29 0.89 9.09 -4.64
N LEU A 30 0.57 9.03 -5.93
CA LEU A 30 1.52 8.90 -7.04
C LEU A 30 1.33 10.07 -8.01
N ARG A 31 2.43 10.69 -8.46
CA ARG A 31 2.39 11.74 -9.48
C ARG A 31 2.85 11.20 -10.82
N LYS A 32 2.01 11.34 -11.83
CA LYS A 32 2.34 11.00 -13.22
C LYS A 32 3.21 12.09 -13.84
N ARG A 33 3.96 11.74 -14.90
CA ARG A 33 4.80 12.70 -15.65
C ARG A 33 4.00 13.89 -16.20
N ASN A 34 2.74 13.67 -16.54
CA ASN A 34 1.81 14.73 -17.00
C ASN A 34 1.30 15.63 -15.86
N GLY A 35 1.81 15.47 -14.64
CA GLY A 35 1.44 16.26 -13.46
C GLY A 35 0.20 15.77 -12.71
N GLN A 36 -0.57 14.82 -13.25
CA GLN A 36 -1.76 14.27 -12.61
C GLN A 36 -1.39 13.49 -11.35
N TRP A 37 -2.13 13.72 -10.27
CA TRP A 37 -2.04 12.95 -9.03
C TRP A 37 -3.07 11.82 -9.00
N LEU A 38 -2.62 10.65 -8.56
CA LEU A 38 -3.44 9.53 -8.15
C LEU A 38 -3.31 9.39 -6.63
N SER A 39 -4.35 9.74 -5.88
CA SER A 39 -4.32 9.80 -4.41
C SER A 39 -5.17 8.68 -3.83
N ILE A 40 -4.61 7.87 -2.93
CA ILE A 40 -5.24 6.65 -2.42
C ILE A 40 -6.53 6.98 -1.68
N GLY A 41 -6.48 7.67 -0.54
CA GLY A 41 -7.69 7.94 0.27
C GLY A 41 -8.86 8.57 -0.50
N PRO A 42 -8.65 9.67 -1.25
CA PRO A 42 -9.75 10.31 -1.98
C PRO A 42 -10.29 9.50 -3.16
N GLN A 43 -9.50 8.60 -3.75
CA GLN A 43 -9.86 7.96 -5.03
C GLN A 43 -10.08 6.45 -4.91
N TRP A 44 -9.65 5.80 -3.83
CA TRP A 44 -9.84 4.37 -3.58
C TRP A 44 -10.67 4.16 -2.32
N PRO A 45 -12.00 4.00 -2.45
CA PRO A 45 -12.87 3.73 -1.32
C PRO A 45 -12.51 2.38 -0.65
N PRO A 46 -12.27 2.36 0.67
CA PRO A 46 -11.97 1.13 1.39
C PRO A 46 -13.16 0.15 1.38
N ALA A 47 -12.84 -1.11 1.62
CA ALA A 47 -13.77 -2.23 1.57
C ALA A 47 -13.17 -3.38 2.39
N ILE A 48 -13.23 -3.27 3.72
CA ILE A 48 -12.49 -4.17 4.60
C ILE A 48 -12.81 -5.64 4.30
N GLY A 49 -11.78 -6.45 4.06
CA GLY A 49 -11.85 -7.86 3.68
C GLY A 49 -12.11 -8.14 2.20
N ALA A 50 -12.32 -7.12 1.36
CA ALA A 50 -12.48 -7.31 -0.08
C ALA A 50 -11.16 -7.68 -0.76
N ARG A 51 -11.23 -8.48 -1.82
CA ARG A 51 -10.05 -8.77 -2.64
C ARG A 51 -9.67 -7.54 -3.47
N THR A 52 -8.38 -7.21 -3.46
CA THR A 52 -7.84 -6.12 -4.28
C THR A 52 -7.55 -6.56 -5.72
N CYS A 53 -7.01 -7.76 -5.93
CA CYS A 53 -6.57 -8.25 -7.24
C CYS A 53 -7.17 -9.61 -7.61
N GLY A 54 -7.22 -9.89 -8.91
CA GLY A 54 -7.63 -11.19 -9.46
C GLY A 54 -9.14 -11.45 -9.47
N PRO A 55 -9.56 -12.69 -9.77
CA PRO A 55 -10.97 -13.07 -9.82
C PRO A 55 -11.69 -12.80 -8.49
N GLY A 56 -12.84 -12.11 -8.59
CA GLY A 56 -13.63 -11.69 -7.44
C GLY A 56 -13.15 -10.40 -6.76
N ALA A 57 -12.18 -9.69 -7.35
CA ALA A 57 -11.79 -8.35 -6.89
C ALA A 57 -12.95 -7.36 -7.02
N ARG A 58 -13.06 -6.45 -6.05
CA ARG A 58 -14.09 -5.40 -6.05
C ARG A 58 -13.89 -4.49 -7.26
N ALA A 59 -14.95 -4.26 -8.02
CA ALA A 59 -14.92 -3.29 -9.11
C ALA A 59 -14.73 -1.86 -8.55
N MET A 60 -13.77 -1.13 -9.13
CA MET A 60 -13.51 0.25 -8.74
C MET A 60 -14.40 1.24 -9.51
N PRO A 61 -15.04 2.20 -8.82
CA PRO A 61 -16.07 3.04 -9.43
C PRO A 61 -15.50 4.05 -10.43
N SER A 62 -14.32 4.62 -10.16
CA SER A 62 -13.73 5.68 -11.00
C SER A 62 -12.56 5.18 -11.85
N ARG A 63 -12.23 5.92 -12.92
CA ARG A 63 -11.07 5.61 -13.76
C ARG A 63 -9.75 5.68 -12.98
N SER A 64 -9.59 6.71 -12.13
CA SER A 64 -8.39 6.86 -11.29
C SER A 64 -8.26 5.72 -10.28
N ALA A 65 -9.38 5.28 -9.69
CA ALA A 65 -9.40 4.13 -8.78
C ALA A 65 -8.98 2.84 -9.49
N ARG A 66 -9.50 2.60 -10.70
CA ARG A 66 -9.11 1.46 -11.53
C ARG A 66 -7.63 1.51 -11.90
N GLU A 67 -7.10 2.69 -12.21
CA GLU A 67 -5.68 2.88 -12.51
C GLU A 67 -4.80 2.59 -11.28
N LEU A 68 -5.17 3.10 -10.10
CA LEU A 68 -4.49 2.79 -8.84
C LEU A 68 -4.46 1.30 -8.53
N VAL A 69 -5.61 0.62 -8.62
CA VAL A 69 -5.70 -0.83 -8.41
C VAL A 69 -4.86 -1.57 -9.44
N SER A 70 -4.88 -1.16 -10.72
CA SER A 70 -4.06 -1.78 -11.77
C SER A 70 -2.57 -1.70 -11.44
N ILE A 71 -2.07 -0.55 -10.97
CA ILE A 71 -0.67 -0.37 -10.56
C ILE A 71 -0.33 -1.29 -9.38
N VAL A 72 -1.21 -1.39 -8.39
CA VAL A 72 -1.01 -2.26 -7.22
C VAL A 72 -0.99 -3.73 -7.62
N CYS A 73 -1.90 -4.16 -8.49
CA CYS A 73 -1.94 -5.54 -8.95
C CYS A 73 -0.73 -5.89 -9.82
N GLU A 74 -0.28 -4.98 -10.69
CA GLU A 74 0.96 -5.18 -11.45
C GLU A 74 2.18 -5.29 -10.52
N ALA A 75 2.30 -4.42 -9.51
CA ALA A 75 3.37 -4.50 -8.52
C ALA A 75 3.35 -5.82 -7.72
N ALA A 76 2.15 -6.34 -7.42
CA ALA A 76 1.97 -7.62 -6.78
C ALA A 76 2.39 -8.79 -7.71
N ASP A 77 1.96 -8.77 -8.97
CA ASP A 77 2.32 -9.79 -9.97
C ASP A 77 3.83 -9.83 -10.22
N LEU A 78 4.47 -8.66 -10.28
CA LEU A 78 5.92 -8.51 -10.41
C LEU A 78 6.70 -8.79 -9.12
N ARG A 79 6.00 -8.96 -7.99
CA ARG A 79 6.59 -9.22 -6.68
C ARG A 79 7.59 -8.16 -6.23
N LEU A 80 7.30 -6.89 -6.50
CA LEU A 80 8.21 -5.77 -6.20
C LEU A 80 8.42 -5.58 -4.70
N PHE A 81 7.39 -5.84 -3.90
CA PHE A 81 7.41 -5.76 -2.44
C PHE A 81 7.06 -7.11 -1.85
N HIS A 82 7.68 -7.48 -0.74
CA HIS A 82 7.43 -8.76 -0.08
C HIS A 82 6.08 -8.79 0.62
N PHE A 83 5.62 -7.63 1.09
CA PHE A 83 4.36 -7.45 1.79
C PHE A 83 3.70 -6.14 1.36
N MET A 84 2.40 -6.21 1.07
CA MET A 84 1.60 -5.08 0.58
C MET A 84 0.25 -5.07 1.31
N LEU A 85 -0.07 -3.98 2.01
CA LEU A 85 -1.42 -3.73 2.55
C LEU A 85 -2.10 -2.65 1.73
N THR A 86 -3.39 -2.87 1.50
CA THR A 86 -4.23 -2.01 0.67
C THR A 86 -5.35 -1.41 1.52
N PRO A 87 -6.11 -0.43 1.00
CA PRO A 87 -7.29 0.11 1.71
C PRO A 87 -8.38 -0.92 2.03
N HIS A 88 -8.25 -2.17 1.60
CA HIS A 88 -9.17 -3.25 1.95
C HIS A 88 -8.74 -4.04 3.19
N PHE A 89 -7.61 -3.72 3.81
CA PHE A 89 -7.12 -4.47 4.98
C PHE A 89 -7.77 -4.05 6.29
N ASP A 90 -7.60 -2.79 6.69
CA ASP A 90 -8.17 -2.24 7.92
C ASP A 90 -8.38 -0.71 7.82
N ASP A 91 -8.94 -0.12 8.87
CA ASP A 91 -9.19 1.32 8.95
C ASP A 91 -7.90 2.16 8.96
N ALA A 92 -6.79 1.61 9.46
CA ALA A 92 -5.53 2.35 9.52
C ALA A 92 -4.98 2.61 8.12
N HIS A 93 -5.15 1.65 7.20
CA HIS A 93 -4.67 1.69 5.82
C HIS A 93 -5.69 2.24 4.81
N ALA A 94 -6.84 2.77 5.26
CA ALA A 94 -7.90 3.26 4.39
C ALA A 94 -7.47 4.34 3.38
N ASP A 95 -6.34 5.02 3.61
CA ASP A 95 -5.89 6.17 2.83
C ASP A 95 -4.48 6.06 2.25
N HIS A 96 -3.82 4.90 2.38
CA HIS A 96 -2.48 4.67 1.84
C HIS A 96 -2.22 3.18 1.56
N LEU A 97 -1.16 2.90 0.82
CA LEU A 97 -0.61 1.55 0.66
C LEU A 97 0.55 1.37 1.62
N HIS A 98 0.59 0.28 2.36
CA HIS A 98 1.81 -0.12 3.07
C HIS A 98 2.61 -1.06 2.17
N LEU A 99 3.85 -0.71 1.87
CA LEU A 99 4.72 -1.49 0.98
C LEU A 99 6.02 -1.79 1.72
N GLU A 100 6.34 -3.07 1.87
CA GLU A 100 7.46 -3.52 2.67
C GLU A 100 8.35 -4.51 1.90
N ILE A 101 9.66 -4.35 2.05
CA ILE A 101 10.65 -5.36 1.69
C ILE A 101 11.10 -6.09 2.96
N LYS A 102 11.25 -7.41 2.90
CA LYS A 102 11.68 -8.19 4.05
C LYS A 102 12.73 -9.21 3.63
N PRO A 103 14.02 -8.97 3.94
CA PRO A 103 15.08 -9.94 3.67
C PRO A 103 14.75 -11.33 4.24
N GLY A 104 15.03 -12.38 3.46
CA GLY A 104 14.81 -13.76 3.88
C GLY A 104 13.35 -14.24 3.86
N SER A 105 12.38 -13.43 3.43
CA SER A 105 10.99 -13.84 3.29
C SER A 105 10.64 -14.29 1.87
N ARG A 106 9.81 -15.32 1.71
CA ARG A 106 9.12 -15.59 0.43
C ARG A 106 7.97 -14.60 0.30
N TRP A 107 7.74 -14.07 -0.90
CA TRP A 107 6.68 -13.10 -1.22
C TRP A 107 5.27 -13.57 -0.80
N PHE A 108 4.44 -12.66 -0.25
CA PHE A 108 3.02 -12.91 0.05
C PHE A 108 2.17 -11.62 -0.03
N LEU A 109 0.93 -11.75 -0.50
CA LEU A 109 -0.09 -10.68 -0.54
C LEU A 109 -1.15 -10.96 0.53
N VAL A 110 -1.51 -9.96 1.33
CA VAL A 110 -2.57 -10.07 2.36
C VAL A 110 -3.67 -9.05 2.06
N ASN A 111 -4.91 -9.53 2.05
CA ASN A 111 -6.11 -8.70 1.86
C ASN A 111 -6.59 -8.17 3.19
#